data_AF-A0AAU6E7C4-F1
#
_entry.id   AF-A0AAU6E7C4-F1
#
_cell.length_a   1.000
_cell.length_b   1.000
_cell.length_c   1.000
_cell.angle_alpha   90.00
_cell.angle_beta   90.00
_cell.angle_gamma   90.00
#
_symmetry.space_group_name_H-M   'P 1'
#
loop_
_entity.id
_entity.type
_entity.pdbx_description
1 polymer ?
#
loop_
_entity_poly.entity_id
_entity_poly.type
_entity_poly.pdbx_seq_one_letter_code
_entity_poly.pdbx_strand_id
1 'polypeptide(L)'
;MTLRAIYPALRAVEHATALAGVRPLRLFPVLWPLWQVEITANVYDEEAYEVVDRFLVRAVVEGGIDRPRELAAFFGLPLSLVERCLAFLAAIGHIAEVDGRIRLTELGSRSAQAGVRFVPKESRQKLLIERFTGRPLPRSHYRGSLPVLTSPQMPPEMATDRTRFLPLFVTVPFQARIVSDLAARPDRTEYNLPDQLREIRNVEEQDAYLPAYLIETGDRSLLAYTAIGPERDGFLEDVCRDVPAIHARIDAEDRVDPRRLWTEWLAGGKLGPGLLRQLPRGLWRATFGSSTFSGPPRLPLSRLGSFQLYRHHFLQLWCDDDSLRLRAVKERALGMARLREVRTQADLSTRIAALAGQLEVPTPTLADVRSHAERGRSDEHLAHLDALE
;
A
#
# COMPACT_ATOMS: atom_id res chain seq x y z
N MET A 1 1.19 -14.83 -13.22
CA MET A 1 1.48 -13.61 -12.41
C MET A 1 0.16 -12.88 -12.20
N THR A 2 -0.31 -12.75 -10.97
CA THR A 2 -1.53 -11.99 -10.65
C THR A 2 -1.20 -10.50 -10.83
N LEU A 3 -1.88 -9.83 -11.76
CA LEU A 3 -1.68 -8.40 -12.00
C LEU A 3 -1.95 -7.62 -10.71
N ARG A 4 -0.99 -6.79 -10.30
CA ARG A 4 -1.13 -5.92 -9.12
C ARG A 4 -2.10 -4.80 -9.46
N ALA A 5 -3.27 -4.79 -8.82
CA ALA A 5 -4.30 -3.81 -9.11
C ALA A 5 -3.89 -2.42 -8.60
N ILE A 6 -4.02 -1.40 -9.44
CA ILE A 6 -4.00 0.01 -9.03
C ILE A 6 -5.27 0.33 -8.23
N TYR A 7 -5.22 1.37 -7.40
CA TYR A 7 -6.40 1.83 -6.67
C TYR A 7 -7.51 2.25 -7.65
N PRO A 8 -8.79 1.91 -7.46
CA PRO A 8 -9.82 2.31 -8.43
C PRO A 8 -10.13 3.82 -8.38
N ALA A 9 -9.99 4.53 -9.51
CA ALA A 9 -10.24 5.98 -9.59
C ALA A 9 -11.63 6.40 -9.08
N LEU A 10 -12.67 5.65 -9.45
CA LEU A 10 -14.04 5.94 -9.01
C LEU A 10 -14.20 5.80 -7.50
N ARG A 11 -13.52 4.83 -6.88
CA ARG A 11 -13.53 4.65 -5.44
C ARG A 11 -12.88 5.84 -4.72
N ALA A 12 -11.84 6.44 -5.31
CA ALA A 12 -11.17 7.62 -4.74
C ALA A 12 -12.14 8.80 -4.71
N VAL A 13 -12.87 9.03 -5.80
CA VAL A 13 -13.90 10.07 -5.89
C VAL A 13 -15.05 9.80 -4.92
N GLU A 14 -15.59 8.58 -4.90
CA GLU A 14 -16.66 8.19 -3.96
C GLU A 14 -16.24 8.48 -2.52
N HIS A 15 -15.05 8.03 -2.11
CA HIS A 15 -14.52 8.29 -0.77
C HIS A 15 -14.37 9.79 -0.51
N ALA A 16 -13.76 10.54 -1.42
CA ALA A 16 -13.55 11.99 -1.25
C ALA A 16 -14.85 12.77 -1.13
N THR A 17 -15.90 12.39 -1.88
CA THR A 17 -17.22 13.04 -1.80
C THR A 17 -18.00 12.73 -0.53
N ALA A 18 -17.71 11.59 0.12
CA ALA A 18 -18.34 11.19 1.37
C ALA A 18 -17.74 11.90 2.60
N LEU A 19 -16.54 12.49 2.48
CA LEU A 19 -15.88 13.20 3.58
C LEU A 19 -16.65 14.48 3.95
N ALA A 20 -16.88 14.67 5.25
CA ALA A 20 -17.49 15.87 5.78
C ALA A 20 -16.56 17.09 5.58
N GLY A 21 -17.13 18.22 5.15
CA GLY A 21 -16.38 19.47 4.94
C GLY A 21 -15.48 19.50 3.70
N VAL A 22 -15.29 18.36 3.02
CA VAL A 22 -14.45 18.27 1.82
C VAL A 22 -15.26 18.55 0.56
N ARG A 23 -14.69 19.38 -0.32
CA ARG A 23 -15.21 19.69 -1.66
C ARG A 23 -14.21 19.19 -2.70
N PRO A 24 -14.30 17.96 -3.20
CA PRO A 24 -13.38 17.48 -4.23
C PRO A 24 -13.74 18.12 -5.59
N LEU A 25 -12.75 18.47 -6.39
CA LEU A 25 -12.91 19.21 -7.65
C LEU A 25 -12.38 18.45 -8.87
N ARG A 26 -11.12 18.03 -8.81
CA ARG A 26 -10.38 17.40 -9.91
C ARG A 26 -9.59 16.20 -9.41
N LEU A 27 -9.43 15.18 -10.25
CA LEU A 27 -8.68 13.95 -10.01
C LEU A 27 -7.54 13.82 -11.03
N PHE A 28 -6.33 13.61 -10.52
CA PHE A 28 -5.09 13.52 -11.27
C PHE A 28 -4.45 12.15 -11.05
N PRO A 29 -4.47 11.28 -12.07
CA PRO A 29 -3.71 10.04 -12.06
C PRO A 29 -2.22 10.37 -12.27
N VAL A 30 -1.39 10.06 -11.28
CA VAL A 30 0.03 10.39 -11.28
C VAL A 30 0.91 9.17 -11.04
N LEU A 31 2.09 9.16 -11.64
CA LEU A 31 3.17 8.26 -11.24
C LEU A 31 4.07 9.00 -10.27
N TRP A 32 3.98 8.66 -8.99
CA TRP A 32 4.75 9.26 -7.93
C TRP A 32 6.20 8.76 -7.97
N PRO A 33 7.21 9.64 -8.09
CA PRO A 33 8.59 9.23 -8.26
C PRO A 33 9.16 8.74 -6.93
N LEU A 34 9.81 7.57 -6.97
CA LEU A 34 10.48 6.91 -5.86
C LEU A 34 11.93 6.58 -6.24
N TRP A 35 12.81 6.51 -5.26
CA TRP A 35 14.02 5.69 -5.35
C TRP A 35 13.70 4.32 -4.76
N GLN A 36 13.99 3.26 -5.51
CA GLN A 36 14.07 1.92 -4.96
C GLN A 36 15.55 1.61 -4.72
N VAL A 37 15.92 1.45 -3.46
CA VAL A 37 17.29 1.24 -3.01
C VAL A 37 17.42 -0.18 -2.48
N GLU A 38 18.32 -0.97 -3.05
CA GLU A 38 18.74 -2.26 -2.52
C GLU A 38 19.82 -2.03 -1.46
N ILE A 39 19.59 -2.56 -0.26
CA ILE A 39 20.53 -2.54 0.83
C ILE A 39 20.99 -3.95 1.18
N THR A 40 22.23 -4.05 1.65
CA THR A 40 22.74 -5.23 2.35
C THR A 40 22.89 -4.91 3.83
N ALA A 41 22.67 -5.91 4.67
CA ALA A 41 22.86 -5.82 6.11
C ALA A 41 23.21 -7.20 6.68
N ASN A 42 23.89 -7.22 7.82
CA ASN A 42 24.14 -8.44 8.57
C ASN A 42 22.95 -8.72 9.51
N VAL A 43 22.48 -9.97 9.51
CA VAL A 43 21.53 -10.53 10.49
C VAL A 43 22.19 -11.71 11.16
N TYR A 44 21.84 -11.99 12.41
CA TYR A 44 22.28 -13.20 13.08
C TYR A 44 21.17 -14.26 13.02
N ASP A 45 21.47 -15.40 12.39
CA ASP A 45 20.64 -16.61 12.50
C ASP A 45 21.00 -17.34 13.80
N GLU A 46 19.99 -17.84 14.51
CA GLU A 46 20.17 -18.65 15.71
C GLU A 46 20.29 -20.12 15.31
N GLU A 47 21.42 -20.74 15.65
CA GLU A 47 21.68 -22.14 15.39
C GLU A 47 22.08 -22.87 16.68
N ALA A 48 21.83 -24.18 16.73
CA ALA A 48 22.41 -24.99 17.79
C ALA A 48 23.94 -25.06 17.63
N TYR A 49 24.67 -24.98 18.74
CA TYR A 49 26.08 -25.30 18.71
C TYR A 49 26.30 -26.77 18.38
N GLU A 50 27.34 -27.05 17.60
CA GLU A 50 27.97 -28.36 17.63
C GLU A 50 28.55 -28.62 19.02
N VAL A 51 28.53 -29.87 19.46
CA VAL A 51 28.89 -30.23 20.85
C VAL A 51 30.29 -29.73 21.21
N VAL A 52 31.25 -29.93 20.30
CA VAL A 52 32.66 -29.52 20.51
C VAL A 52 32.77 -28.00 20.59
N ASP A 53 32.15 -27.26 19.67
CA ASP A 53 32.18 -25.80 19.65
C ASP A 53 31.64 -25.19 20.95
N ARG A 54 30.52 -25.74 21.46
CA ARG A 54 29.92 -25.30 22.73
C ARG A 54 30.91 -25.43 23.88
N PHE A 55 31.58 -26.58 23.99
CA PHE A 55 32.52 -26.83 25.07
C PHE A 55 33.79 -26.01 24.93
N LEU A 56 34.30 -25.79 23.72
CA LEU A 56 35.44 -24.90 23.48
C LEU A 56 35.13 -23.46 23.91
N VAL A 57 33.96 -22.93 23.54
CA VAL A 57 33.53 -21.57 23.94
C VAL A 57 33.41 -21.47 25.47
N ARG A 58 32.82 -22.48 26.13
CA ARG A 58 32.71 -22.53 27.60
C ARG A 58 34.08 -22.66 28.28
N ALA A 59 35.02 -23.42 27.72
CA ALA A 59 36.37 -23.52 28.29
C ALA A 59 37.11 -22.18 28.29
N VAL A 60 36.90 -21.35 27.26
CA VAL A 60 37.50 -20.01 27.20
C VAL A 60 36.82 -19.06 28.21
N VAL A 61 35.48 -19.03 28.28
CA VAL A 61 34.73 -18.13 29.19
C VAL A 61 34.73 -18.56 30.66
N GLU A 62 34.41 -19.83 30.92
CA GLU A 62 34.22 -20.35 32.28
C GLU A 62 35.52 -20.93 32.84
N GLY A 63 36.32 -21.56 31.97
CA GLY A 63 37.56 -22.23 32.36
C GLY A 63 38.82 -21.36 32.27
N GLY A 64 38.75 -20.20 31.60
CA GLY A 64 39.91 -19.34 31.36
C GLY A 64 41.00 -19.98 30.49
N ILE A 65 40.67 -21.04 29.75
CA ILE A 65 41.62 -21.77 28.90
C ILE A 65 41.65 -21.08 27.53
N ASP A 66 42.65 -20.25 27.30
CA ASP A 66 42.69 -19.33 26.16
C ASP A 66 43.75 -19.67 25.10
N ARG A 67 44.40 -20.84 25.18
CA ARG A 67 45.36 -21.30 24.18
C ARG A 67 44.92 -22.58 23.47
N PRO A 68 45.09 -22.70 22.14
CA PRO A 68 44.69 -23.90 21.39
C PRO A 68 45.27 -25.21 21.95
N ARG A 69 46.56 -25.21 22.33
CA ARG A 69 47.23 -26.39 22.91
C ARG A 69 46.67 -26.78 24.27
N GLU A 70 46.32 -25.80 25.09
CA GLU A 70 45.73 -26.04 26.41
C GLU A 70 44.31 -26.59 26.28
N LEU A 71 43.52 -26.06 25.33
CA LEU A 71 42.20 -26.59 25.00
C LEU A 71 42.27 -28.03 24.49
N ALA A 72 43.20 -28.33 23.58
CA ALA A 72 43.42 -29.68 23.07
C ALA A 72 43.79 -30.67 24.19
N ALA A 73 44.69 -30.27 25.08
CA ALA A 73 45.09 -31.07 26.24
C ALA A 73 43.93 -31.27 27.23
N PHE A 74 43.17 -30.22 27.54
CA PHE A 74 42.05 -30.26 28.49
C PHE A 74 40.93 -31.19 28.02
N PHE A 75 40.58 -31.16 26.73
CA PHE A 75 39.52 -31.99 26.17
C PHE A 75 39.99 -33.37 25.68
N GLY A 76 41.29 -33.64 25.68
CA GLY A 76 41.84 -34.88 25.11
C GLY A 76 41.61 -35.02 23.60
N LEU A 77 41.58 -33.89 22.87
CA LEU A 77 41.31 -33.83 21.44
C LEU A 77 42.59 -33.57 20.64
N PRO A 78 42.69 -34.04 19.38
CA PRO A 78 43.79 -33.66 18.49
C PRO A 78 43.84 -32.14 18.31
N LEU A 79 45.04 -31.55 18.39
CA LEU A 79 45.24 -30.11 18.22
C LEU A 79 44.66 -29.59 16.90
N SER A 80 44.80 -30.34 15.81
CA SER A 80 44.28 -29.99 14.48
C SER A 80 42.76 -29.93 14.42
N LEU A 81 42.04 -30.67 15.27
CA LEU A 81 40.57 -30.57 15.39
C LEU A 81 40.18 -29.29 16.13
N VAL A 82 40.86 -29.00 17.25
CA VAL A 82 40.63 -27.77 18.02
C VAL A 82 40.91 -26.54 17.18
N GLU A 83 42.05 -26.50 16.48
CA GLU A 83 42.40 -25.40 15.58
C GLU A 83 41.36 -25.19 14.47
N ARG A 84 40.78 -26.27 13.93
CA ARG A 84 39.71 -26.18 12.93
C ARG A 84 38.42 -25.60 13.51
N CYS A 85 38.00 -26.06 14.69
CA CYS A 85 36.84 -25.50 15.38
C CYS A 85 37.05 -24.03 15.75
N LEU A 86 38.24 -23.66 16.23
CA LEU A 86 38.59 -22.27 16.52
C LEU A 86 38.62 -21.41 15.25
N ALA A 87 39.19 -21.91 14.15
CA ALA A 87 39.17 -21.21 12.88
C ALA A 87 37.72 -20.97 12.39
N PHE A 88 36.84 -21.95 12.54
CA PHE A 88 35.42 -21.79 12.25
C PHE A 88 34.75 -20.75 13.16
N LEU A 89 34.93 -20.84 14.48
CA LEU A 89 34.41 -19.88 15.46
C LEU A 89 34.94 -18.45 15.20
N ALA A 90 36.19 -18.32 14.77
CA ALA A 90 36.77 -17.04 14.38
C ALA A 90 36.14 -16.51 13.08
N ALA A 91 35.93 -17.37 12.09
CA ALA A 91 35.31 -17.00 10.82
C ALA A 91 33.87 -16.49 10.98
N ILE A 92 33.10 -17.04 11.92
CA ILE A 92 31.76 -16.52 12.27
C ILE A 92 31.79 -15.39 13.30
N GLY A 93 32.98 -14.93 13.71
CA GLY A 93 33.18 -13.79 14.58
C GLY A 93 32.87 -14.05 16.06
N HIS A 94 32.86 -15.30 16.53
CA HIS A 94 32.62 -15.64 17.95
C HIS A 94 33.88 -15.46 18.80
N ILE A 95 35.05 -15.69 18.20
CA ILE A 95 36.33 -15.53 18.87
C ILE A 95 37.28 -14.69 18.02
N ALA A 96 38.23 -14.05 18.69
CA ALA A 96 39.35 -13.36 18.08
C ALA A 96 40.65 -13.86 18.72
N GLU A 97 41.69 -13.99 17.91
CA GLU A 97 43.03 -14.27 18.40
C GLU A 97 43.79 -12.96 18.58
N VAL A 98 44.27 -12.73 19.80
CA VAL A 98 45.08 -11.55 20.16
C VAL A 98 46.30 -12.05 20.92
N ASP A 99 47.49 -11.77 20.39
CA ASP A 99 48.77 -12.20 20.97
C ASP A 99 48.87 -13.71 21.26
N GLY A 100 48.33 -14.54 20.36
CA GLY A 100 48.32 -16.00 20.51
C GLY A 100 47.34 -16.53 21.57
N ARG A 101 46.44 -15.67 22.08
CA ARG A 101 45.37 -16.02 23.01
C ARG A 101 44.01 -15.84 22.36
N ILE A 102 43.11 -16.77 22.63
CA ILE A 102 41.74 -16.78 22.16
C ILE A 102 40.90 -15.96 23.13
N ARG A 103 40.15 -15.00 22.60
CA ARG A 103 39.15 -14.25 23.37
C ARG A 103 37.81 -14.31 22.68
N LEU A 104 36.73 -14.37 23.45
CA LEU A 104 35.40 -14.20 22.88
C LEU A 104 35.23 -12.75 22.44
N THR A 105 34.57 -12.56 21.31
CA THR A 105 34.01 -11.27 20.92
C THR A 105 32.74 -10.99 21.72
N GLU A 106 32.15 -9.81 21.52
CA GLU A 106 30.82 -9.51 22.07
C GLU A 106 29.76 -10.50 21.57
N LEU A 107 29.81 -10.87 20.28
CA LEU A 107 28.92 -11.85 19.67
C LEU A 107 29.10 -13.24 20.28
N GLY A 108 30.35 -13.69 20.44
CA GLY A 108 30.65 -14.98 21.07
C GLY A 108 30.15 -15.01 22.51
N SER A 109 30.36 -13.93 23.27
CA SER A 109 29.91 -13.83 24.67
C SER A 109 28.39 -13.92 24.79
N ARG A 110 27.65 -13.22 23.92
CA ARG A 110 26.18 -13.30 23.85
C ARG A 110 25.70 -14.70 23.44
N SER A 111 26.37 -15.32 22.48
CA SER A 111 26.05 -16.69 22.01
C SER A 111 26.24 -17.72 23.13
N ALA A 112 27.35 -17.61 23.87
CA ALA A 112 27.66 -18.48 25.02
C ALA A 112 26.59 -18.35 26.12
N GLN A 113 26.21 -17.11 26.46
CA GLN A 113 25.17 -16.83 27.48
C GLN A 113 23.80 -17.35 27.05
N ALA A 114 23.44 -17.20 25.78
CA ALA A 114 22.16 -17.67 25.25
C ALA A 114 22.13 -19.18 25.00
N GLY A 115 23.29 -19.85 25.00
CA GLY A 115 23.41 -21.28 24.70
C GLY A 115 23.16 -21.64 23.24
N VAL A 116 23.13 -20.64 22.35
CA VAL A 116 22.90 -20.79 20.89
C VAL A 116 24.00 -20.07 20.12
N ARG A 117 24.30 -20.57 18.93
CA ARG A 117 25.31 -20.00 18.02
C ARG A 117 24.64 -18.96 17.12
N PHE A 118 24.98 -17.68 17.31
CA PHE A 118 24.56 -16.62 16.39
C PHE A 118 25.47 -16.58 15.15
N VAL A 119 24.98 -16.92 13.97
CA VAL A 119 25.76 -16.92 12.73
C VAL A 119 25.43 -15.68 11.90
N PRO A 120 26.41 -14.83 11.54
CA PRO A 120 26.16 -13.68 10.68
C PRO A 120 25.78 -14.14 9.27
N LYS A 121 24.74 -13.52 8.73
CA LYS A 121 24.21 -13.78 7.39
C LYS A 121 23.91 -12.47 6.69
N GLU A 122 24.31 -12.37 5.43
CA GLU A 122 23.92 -11.24 4.58
C GLU A 122 22.41 -11.32 4.31
N SER A 123 21.71 -10.26 4.64
CA SER A 123 20.32 -10.01 4.29
C SER A 123 20.26 -8.88 3.28
N ARG A 124 19.47 -9.08 2.23
CA ARG A 124 19.18 -8.06 1.23
C ARG A 124 17.76 -7.57 1.40
N GLN A 125 17.59 -6.25 1.41
CA GLN A 125 16.28 -5.63 1.53
C GLN A 125 16.13 -4.49 0.54
N LYS A 126 14.87 -4.21 0.18
CA LYS A 126 14.51 -3.08 -0.66
C LYS A 126 13.89 -1.99 0.21
N LEU A 127 14.37 -0.77 0.04
CA LEU A 127 13.79 0.44 0.59
C LEU A 127 13.19 1.27 -0.53
N LEU A 128 12.02 1.84 -0.28
CA LEU A 128 11.35 2.80 -1.13
C LEU A 128 11.44 4.16 -0.45
N ILE A 129 11.93 5.15 -1.20
CA ILE A 129 12.15 6.51 -0.70
C ILE A 129 11.47 7.46 -1.67
N GLU A 130 10.63 8.36 -1.16
CA GLU A 130 9.94 9.34 -2.00
C GLU A 130 10.90 10.47 -2.40
N ARG A 131 10.89 10.88 -3.67
CA ARG A 131 11.95 11.76 -4.22
C ARG A 131 11.87 13.22 -3.85
N PHE A 132 10.70 13.77 -3.51
CA PHE A 132 10.57 15.21 -3.31
C PHE A 132 11.27 15.71 -2.04
N THR A 133 11.23 14.91 -0.99
CA THR A 133 11.69 15.21 0.37
C THR A 133 12.76 14.24 0.83
N GLY A 134 12.95 13.10 0.14
CA GLY A 134 13.85 12.04 0.56
C GLY A 134 13.35 11.24 1.77
N ARG A 135 12.05 11.35 2.11
CA ARG A 135 11.45 10.58 3.19
C ARG A 135 11.28 9.11 2.79
N PRO A 136 11.72 8.14 3.60
CA PRO A 136 11.43 6.73 3.36
C PRO A 136 9.93 6.46 3.49
N LEU A 137 9.42 5.56 2.65
CA LEU A 137 8.02 5.16 2.73
C LEU A 137 7.79 4.35 4.03
N PRO A 138 6.66 4.56 4.72
CA PRO A 138 6.30 3.76 5.88
C PRO A 138 6.11 2.28 5.53
N ARG A 139 6.17 1.41 6.54
CA ARG A 139 6.05 -0.04 6.42
C ARG A 139 4.71 -0.47 5.80
N SER A 140 3.66 0.34 5.91
CA SER A 140 2.38 0.13 5.23
C SER A 140 2.53 -0.04 3.71
N HIS A 141 3.47 0.65 3.08
CA HIS A 141 3.70 0.61 1.63
C HIS A 141 4.44 -0.65 1.15
N TYR A 142 4.92 -1.47 2.09
CA TYR A 142 5.55 -2.76 1.79
C TYR A 142 4.60 -3.93 2.04
N ARG A 143 3.43 -3.67 2.65
CA ARG A 143 2.41 -4.68 2.89
C ARG A 143 1.55 -4.87 1.64
N GLY A 144 1.30 -6.13 1.29
CA GLY A 144 0.41 -6.48 0.19
C GLY A 144 1.04 -6.33 -1.20
N SER A 145 0.20 -6.12 -2.21
CA SER A 145 0.57 -6.13 -3.62
C SER A 145 0.62 -4.72 -4.22
N LEU A 146 1.24 -3.75 -3.53
CA LEU A 146 1.43 -2.40 -4.05
C LEU A 146 2.21 -2.47 -5.39
N PRO A 147 1.68 -1.89 -6.49
CA PRO A 147 2.41 -1.84 -7.73
C PRO A 147 3.48 -0.75 -7.67
N VAL A 148 4.74 -1.15 -7.66
CA VAL A 148 5.88 -0.24 -7.87
C VAL A 148 6.44 -0.55 -9.25
N LEU A 149 6.40 0.45 -10.13
CA LEU A 149 6.85 0.35 -11.51
C LEU A 149 8.32 0.78 -11.60
N THR A 150 9.10 0.17 -12.48
CA THR A 150 10.49 0.55 -12.76
C THR A 150 10.61 1.52 -13.94
N SER A 151 9.48 1.90 -14.55
CA SER A 151 9.40 2.77 -15.72
C SER A 151 8.38 3.88 -15.46
N PRO A 152 8.59 5.10 -16.00
CA PRO A 152 7.64 6.21 -15.92
C PRO A 152 6.42 6.03 -16.86
N GLN A 153 6.09 4.79 -17.22
CA GLN A 153 4.98 4.45 -18.11
C GLN A 153 4.09 3.40 -17.44
N MET A 154 2.78 3.65 -17.47
CA MET A 154 1.79 2.69 -16.98
C MET A 154 1.68 1.51 -17.96
N PRO A 155 1.83 0.26 -17.51
CA PRO A 155 1.58 -0.90 -18.35
C PRO A 155 0.10 -0.92 -18.81
N PRO A 156 -0.21 -1.14 -20.11
CA PRO A 156 -1.57 -1.11 -20.63
C PRO A 156 -2.55 -2.04 -19.89
N GLU A 157 -2.06 -3.16 -19.39
CA GLU A 157 -2.81 -4.18 -18.67
C GLU A 157 -3.21 -3.75 -17.24
N MET A 158 -2.57 -2.73 -16.68
CA MET A 158 -2.85 -2.23 -15.33
C MET A 158 -3.91 -1.12 -15.30
N ALA A 159 -4.08 -0.38 -16.39
CA ALA A 159 -5.07 0.70 -16.53
C ALA A 159 -6.25 0.25 -17.41
N THR A 160 -7.17 -0.52 -16.82
CA THR A 160 -8.33 -1.12 -17.52
C THR A 160 -9.27 -0.08 -18.16
N ASP A 161 -9.27 1.15 -17.66
CA ASP A 161 -10.07 2.27 -18.14
C ASP A 161 -9.32 3.21 -19.11
N ARG A 162 -8.11 2.81 -19.54
CA ARG A 162 -7.19 3.63 -20.34
C ARG A 162 -6.84 4.98 -19.68
N THR A 163 -6.96 5.08 -18.36
CA THR A 163 -6.54 6.26 -17.62
C THR A 163 -5.06 6.51 -17.88
N ARG A 164 -4.74 7.71 -18.36
CA ARG A 164 -3.36 8.14 -18.59
C ARG A 164 -2.78 8.66 -17.28
N PHE A 165 -1.78 7.97 -16.77
CA PHE A 165 -1.00 8.43 -15.63
C PHE A 165 0.14 9.33 -16.10
N LEU A 166 0.31 10.47 -15.43
CA LEU A 166 1.38 11.41 -15.72
C LEU A 166 2.49 11.29 -14.67
N PRO A 167 3.76 11.07 -15.06
CA PRO A 167 4.86 11.07 -14.12
C PRO A 167 5.09 12.45 -13.51
N LEU A 168 5.21 12.47 -12.18
CA LEU A 168 5.78 13.61 -11.50
C LEU A 168 7.30 13.50 -11.56
N PHE A 169 7.97 14.60 -11.89
CA PHE A 169 9.41 14.63 -12.08
C PHE A 169 10.12 15.33 -10.92
N VAL A 170 11.30 14.86 -10.54
CA VAL A 170 12.18 15.54 -9.59
C VAL A 170 13.59 15.44 -10.14
N THR A 171 14.32 16.56 -10.16
CA THR A 171 15.71 16.62 -10.68
C THR A 171 16.76 16.39 -9.60
N VAL A 172 16.35 16.34 -8.33
CA VAL A 172 17.24 16.07 -7.20
C VAL A 172 17.74 14.63 -7.30
N PRO A 173 19.07 14.39 -7.28
CA PRO A 173 19.61 13.04 -7.29
C PRO A 173 19.46 12.36 -5.93
N PHE A 174 19.56 11.02 -5.93
CA PHE A 174 19.59 10.25 -4.69
C PHE A 174 20.82 10.61 -3.84
N GLN A 175 20.66 10.59 -2.51
CA GLN A 175 21.74 10.86 -1.56
C GLN A 175 21.86 9.68 -0.60
N ALA A 176 23.00 8.99 -0.62
CA ALA A 176 23.25 7.81 0.22
C ALA A 176 23.10 8.07 1.73
N ARG A 177 23.24 9.34 2.16
CA ARG A 177 22.97 9.74 3.55
C ARG A 177 21.56 9.40 4.03
N ILE A 178 20.56 9.38 3.15
CA ILE A 178 19.17 9.06 3.51
C ILE A 178 19.08 7.67 4.15
N VAL A 179 19.82 6.68 3.63
CA VAL A 179 19.83 5.31 4.17
C VAL A 179 20.56 5.25 5.51
N SER A 180 21.68 5.96 5.66
CA SER A 180 22.41 5.99 6.93
C SER A 180 21.67 6.76 8.03
N ASP A 181 21.03 7.88 7.68
CA ASP A 181 20.13 8.63 8.56
C ASP A 181 18.96 7.74 9.01
N LEU A 182 18.34 6.98 8.09
CA LEU A 182 17.30 6.02 8.44
C LEU A 182 17.83 4.89 9.33
N ALA A 183 19.02 4.37 9.06
CA ALA A 183 19.62 3.31 9.86
C ALA A 183 19.88 3.73 11.31
N ALA A 184 20.14 5.02 11.56
CA ALA A 184 20.39 5.60 12.87
C ALA A 184 19.11 5.99 13.64
N ARG A 185 17.94 5.98 12.99
CA ARG A 185 16.67 6.35 13.63
C ARG A 185 16.18 5.29 14.63
N PRO A 186 15.61 5.72 15.78
CA PRO A 186 15.03 4.80 16.75
C PRO A 186 13.73 4.14 16.24
N ASP A 187 13.02 4.80 15.31
CA ASP A 187 11.75 4.33 14.72
C ASP A 187 11.94 3.67 13.34
N ARG A 188 13.17 3.27 12.98
CA ARG A 188 13.50 2.70 11.67
C ARG A 188 12.66 1.47 11.27
N THR A 189 12.17 0.71 12.24
CA THR A 189 11.29 -0.44 12.00
C THR A 189 9.94 -0.06 11.38
N GLU A 190 9.53 1.20 11.53
CA GLU A 190 8.34 1.76 10.88
C GLU A 190 8.53 2.00 9.39
N TYR A 191 9.76 1.85 8.84
CA TYR A 191 10.12 2.16 7.45
C TYR A 191 10.75 0.96 6.72
N ASN A 192 10.30 -0.25 7.08
CA ASN A 192 10.81 -1.51 6.51
C ASN A 192 12.31 -1.74 6.75
N LEU A 193 12.84 -1.27 7.88
CA LEU A 193 14.22 -1.52 8.30
C LEU A 193 14.23 -2.15 9.70
N PRO A 194 14.20 -3.50 9.80
CA PRO A 194 14.11 -4.20 11.09
C PRO A 194 15.30 -3.94 12.02
N ASP A 195 15.04 -3.97 13.32
CA ASP A 195 16.06 -3.68 14.34
C ASP A 195 17.16 -4.72 14.45
N GLN A 196 17.01 -5.89 13.84
CA GLN A 196 18.03 -6.93 13.81
C GLN A 196 19.13 -6.63 12.78
N LEU A 197 18.84 -5.79 11.78
CA LEU A 197 19.81 -5.45 10.74
C LEU A 197 20.97 -4.62 11.29
N ARG A 198 22.19 -5.04 10.98
CA ARG A 198 23.45 -4.38 11.34
C ARG A 198 24.25 -4.07 10.07
N GLU A 199 25.20 -3.13 10.18
CA GLU A 199 26.11 -2.77 9.08
C GLU A 199 25.41 -2.51 7.74
N ILE A 200 24.34 -1.72 7.78
CA ILE A 200 23.52 -1.44 6.60
C ILE A 200 24.35 -0.67 5.57
N ARG A 201 24.37 -1.16 4.32
CA ARG A 201 25.08 -0.53 3.19
C ARG A 201 24.16 -0.43 1.99
N ASN A 202 24.29 0.65 1.22
CA ASN A 202 23.66 0.75 -0.10
C ASN A 202 24.42 -0.14 -1.10
N VAL A 203 23.69 -0.89 -1.91
CA VAL A 203 24.23 -1.69 -3.02
C VAL A 203 23.92 -1.06 -4.35
N GLU A 204 22.65 -0.73 -4.58
CA GLU A 204 22.15 -0.26 -5.86
C GLU A 204 20.92 0.63 -5.64
N GLU A 205 20.82 1.69 -6.42
CA GLU A 205 19.60 2.50 -6.51
C GLU A 205 19.08 2.53 -7.94
N GLN A 206 17.76 2.53 -8.06
CA GLN A 206 17.10 2.64 -9.36
C GLN A 206 15.85 3.52 -9.29
N ASP A 207 15.43 3.95 -10.48
CA ASP A 207 14.15 4.63 -10.66
C ASP A 207 12.96 3.70 -10.40
N ALA A 208 12.00 4.25 -9.66
CA ALA A 208 10.75 3.58 -9.34
C ALA A 208 9.60 4.59 -9.34
N TYR A 209 8.40 4.10 -9.58
CA TYR A 209 7.19 4.91 -9.72
C TYR A 209 6.01 4.23 -9.06
N LEU A 210 5.30 4.95 -8.20
CA LEU A 210 4.11 4.49 -7.52
C LEU A 210 2.86 5.12 -8.16
N PRO A 211 1.96 4.32 -8.77
CA PRO A 211 0.67 4.81 -9.24
C PRO A 211 -0.17 5.35 -8.08
N ALA A 212 -0.60 6.61 -8.21
CA ALA A 212 -1.43 7.29 -7.24
C ALA A 212 -2.52 8.13 -7.92
N TYR A 213 -3.60 8.41 -7.20
CA TYR A 213 -4.55 9.45 -7.56
C TYR A 213 -4.46 10.60 -6.58
N LEU A 214 -4.32 11.81 -7.10
CA LEU A 214 -4.42 13.04 -6.32
C LEU A 214 -5.77 13.69 -6.60
N ILE A 215 -6.53 14.03 -5.56
CA ILE A 215 -7.79 14.78 -5.68
C ILE A 215 -7.58 16.17 -5.12
N GLU A 216 -7.69 17.17 -5.98
CA GLU A 216 -7.71 18.57 -5.56
C GLU A 216 -9.07 18.90 -4.93
N THR A 217 -9.03 19.64 -3.82
CA THR A 217 -10.22 20.06 -3.10
C THR A 217 -10.43 21.60 -3.19
N GLY A 218 -11.59 22.07 -2.72
CA GLY A 218 -11.98 23.48 -2.76
C GLY A 218 -11.11 24.41 -1.94
N ASP A 219 -10.42 23.91 -0.92
CA ASP A 219 -9.43 24.68 -0.13
C ASP A 219 -8.01 24.58 -0.71
N ARG A 220 -7.88 23.96 -1.90
CA ARG A 220 -6.64 23.66 -2.62
C ARG A 220 -5.74 22.62 -1.95
N SER A 221 -6.20 21.88 -0.95
CA SER A 221 -5.50 20.69 -0.47
C SER A 221 -5.56 19.56 -1.51
N LEU A 222 -4.63 18.61 -1.38
CA LEU A 222 -4.58 17.40 -2.21
C LEU A 222 -4.83 16.18 -1.31
N LEU A 223 -5.83 15.38 -1.67
CA LEU A 223 -6.03 14.06 -1.10
C LEU A 223 -5.29 13.03 -1.95
N ALA A 224 -4.58 12.10 -1.33
CA ALA A 224 -3.81 11.08 -2.05
C ALA A 224 -4.42 9.69 -1.85
N TYR A 225 -4.43 8.89 -2.91
CA TYR A 225 -4.94 7.52 -2.91
C TYR A 225 -3.99 6.60 -3.65
N THR A 226 -3.57 5.53 -2.98
CA THR A 226 -2.68 4.50 -3.51
C THR A 226 -3.25 3.12 -3.19
N ALA A 227 -2.71 2.06 -3.77
CA ALA A 227 -3.19 0.71 -3.51
C ALA A 227 -2.74 0.12 -2.15
N ILE A 228 -2.26 0.96 -1.22
CA ILE A 228 -1.87 0.51 0.13
C ILE A 228 -3.07 0.08 0.99
N GLY A 229 -4.25 0.63 0.70
CA GLY A 229 -5.44 0.40 1.51
C GLY A 229 -6.68 1.07 0.90
N PRO A 230 -7.84 0.93 1.55
CA PRO A 230 -9.10 1.49 1.07
C PRO A 230 -9.24 3.00 1.31
N GLU A 231 -8.44 3.54 2.24
CA GLU A 231 -8.47 4.93 2.71
C GLU A 231 -7.43 5.81 2.00
N ARG A 232 -7.30 7.06 2.47
CA ARG A 232 -6.34 8.04 1.97
C ARG A 232 -4.92 7.67 2.37
N ASP A 233 -3.97 7.94 1.49
CA ASP A 233 -2.54 7.80 1.75
C ASP A 233 -2.02 9.07 2.47
N GLY A 234 -2.16 9.09 3.80
CA GLY A 234 -1.77 10.23 4.62
C GLY A 234 -0.29 10.62 4.49
N PHE A 235 0.59 9.65 4.21
CA PHE A 235 2.01 9.95 3.97
C PHE A 235 2.20 10.81 2.73
N LEU A 236 1.56 10.47 1.60
CA LEU A 236 1.64 11.26 0.38
C LEU A 236 0.88 12.60 0.50
N GLU A 237 -0.21 12.66 1.27
CA GLU A 237 -0.87 13.94 1.58
C GLU A 237 0.04 14.91 2.33
N ASP A 238 0.79 14.40 3.32
CA ASP A 238 1.77 15.20 4.05
C ASP A 238 2.87 15.72 3.11
N VAL A 239 3.39 14.88 2.20
CA VAL A 239 4.37 15.34 1.21
C VAL A 239 3.78 16.39 0.26
N CYS A 240 2.52 16.23 -0.17
CA CYS A 240 1.85 17.24 -0.98
C CYS A 240 1.78 18.59 -0.25
N ARG A 241 1.51 18.58 1.06
CA ARG A 241 1.49 19.78 1.92
C ARG A 241 2.87 20.44 2.03
N ASP A 242 3.92 19.64 2.16
CA ASP A 242 5.30 20.11 2.38
C ASP A 242 5.97 20.59 1.08
N VAL A 243 5.46 20.21 -0.10
CA VAL A 243 6.13 20.42 -1.38
C VAL A 243 5.25 21.22 -2.35
N PRO A 244 5.37 22.58 -2.33
CA PRO A 244 4.56 23.47 -3.18
C PRO A 244 4.68 23.20 -4.69
N ALA A 245 5.80 22.62 -5.14
CA ALA A 245 6.01 22.27 -6.54
C ALA A 245 4.99 21.24 -7.08
N ILE A 246 4.41 20.40 -6.21
CA ILE A 246 3.36 19.47 -6.58
C ILE A 246 2.08 20.24 -6.93
N HIS A 247 1.68 21.18 -6.06
CA HIS A 247 0.54 22.08 -6.33
C HIS A 247 0.75 22.90 -7.59
N ALA A 248 1.94 23.46 -7.82
CA ALA A 248 2.24 24.24 -9.01
C ALA A 248 2.05 23.44 -10.31
N ARG A 249 2.31 22.12 -10.30
CA ARG A 249 2.03 21.24 -11.45
C ARG A 249 0.55 21.01 -11.67
N ILE A 250 -0.20 20.76 -10.60
CA ILE A 250 -1.65 20.62 -10.65
C ILE A 250 -2.33 21.92 -11.14
N ASP A 251 -1.76 23.06 -10.77
CA ASP A 251 -2.21 24.38 -11.22
C ASP A 251 -1.85 24.70 -12.67
N ALA A 252 -0.76 24.14 -13.18
CA ALA A 252 -0.33 24.31 -14.56
C ALA A 252 -1.19 23.51 -15.57
N GLU A 253 -1.92 22.49 -15.10
CA GLU A 253 -2.89 21.76 -15.92
C GLU A 253 -4.06 22.66 -16.34
N ASP A 254 -4.50 22.52 -17.60
CA ASP A 254 -5.52 23.37 -18.21
C ASP A 254 -6.79 23.46 -17.36
N ARG A 255 -7.11 24.68 -16.91
CA ARG A 255 -8.35 24.96 -16.19
C ARG A 255 -9.48 25.16 -17.19
N VAL A 256 -10.20 24.08 -17.44
CA VAL A 256 -11.47 24.11 -18.19
C VAL A 256 -12.60 24.47 -17.23
N ASP A 257 -13.50 25.37 -17.63
CA ASP A 257 -14.75 25.61 -16.89
C ASP A 257 -15.56 24.30 -16.82
N PRO A 258 -15.76 23.72 -15.61
CA PRO A 258 -16.48 22.46 -15.46
C PRO A 258 -17.90 22.51 -16.02
N ARG A 259 -18.57 23.67 -15.95
CA ARG A 259 -19.93 23.80 -16.47
C ARG A 259 -19.95 23.58 -17.98
N ARG A 260 -19.10 24.33 -18.69
CA ARG A 260 -18.92 24.18 -20.14
C ARG A 260 -18.53 22.76 -20.52
N LEU A 261 -17.55 22.18 -19.82
CA LEU A 261 -17.08 20.81 -20.05
C LEU A 261 -18.24 19.79 -20.01
N TRP A 262 -19.06 19.84 -18.96
CA TRP A 262 -20.15 18.89 -18.80
C TRP A 262 -21.34 19.17 -19.70
N THR A 263 -21.61 20.44 -20.04
CA THR A 263 -22.61 20.78 -21.07
C THR A 263 -22.22 20.21 -22.43
N GLU A 264 -20.96 20.35 -22.84
CA GLU A 264 -20.44 19.75 -24.08
C GLU A 264 -20.49 18.22 -24.04
N TRP A 265 -20.10 17.61 -22.92
CA TRP A 265 -20.18 16.16 -22.74
C TRP A 265 -21.62 15.61 -22.81
N LEU A 266 -22.58 16.31 -22.21
CA LEU A 266 -24.01 15.94 -22.29
C LEU A 266 -24.57 16.10 -23.71
N ALA A 267 -24.21 17.19 -24.39
CA ALA A 267 -24.67 17.46 -25.76
C ALA A 267 -24.15 16.43 -26.77
N GLY A 268 -22.91 15.95 -26.59
CA GLY A 268 -22.32 14.90 -27.43
C GLY A 268 -22.65 13.46 -26.99
N GLY A 269 -23.33 13.28 -25.86
CA GLY A 269 -23.52 11.99 -25.21
C GLY A 269 -24.67 11.16 -25.79
N LYS A 270 -24.51 9.83 -25.80
CA LYS A 270 -25.56 8.86 -26.22
C LYS A 270 -26.60 8.56 -25.14
N LEU A 271 -26.49 9.17 -23.96
CA LEU A 271 -27.29 8.84 -22.78
C LEU A 271 -28.68 9.48 -22.76
N GLY A 272 -28.96 10.37 -23.71
CA GLY A 272 -30.22 11.12 -23.80
C GLY A 272 -30.14 12.47 -23.08
N PRO A 273 -31.25 13.23 -23.04
CA PRO A 273 -31.29 14.53 -22.39
C PRO A 273 -31.06 14.38 -20.88
N GLY A 274 -30.07 15.11 -20.36
CA GLY A 274 -29.77 15.19 -18.93
C GLY A 274 -29.75 16.64 -18.45
N LEU A 275 -30.18 16.86 -17.21
CA LEU A 275 -30.13 18.16 -16.55
C LEU A 275 -28.86 18.27 -15.71
N LEU A 276 -28.00 19.22 -16.06
CA LEU A 276 -26.78 19.50 -15.32
C LEU A 276 -27.05 20.47 -14.17
N ARG A 277 -26.66 20.12 -12.95
CA ARG A 277 -26.76 20.96 -11.76
C ARG A 277 -25.48 20.87 -10.93
N GLN A 278 -25.16 21.95 -10.23
CA GLN A 278 -24.10 21.96 -9.23
C GLN A 278 -24.72 21.90 -7.83
N LEU A 279 -24.28 20.94 -7.01
CA LEU A 279 -24.78 20.74 -5.65
C LEU A 279 -24.11 21.69 -4.65
N PRO A 280 -24.63 21.83 -3.40
CA PRO A 280 -24.10 22.71 -2.35
C PRO A 280 -22.64 22.49 -1.89
N ARG A 281 -21.91 21.53 -2.45
CA ARG A 281 -20.45 21.34 -2.25
C ARG A 281 -19.67 21.48 -3.55
N GLY A 282 -20.24 22.10 -4.57
CA GLY A 282 -19.64 22.27 -5.88
C GLY A 282 -19.55 21.01 -6.73
N LEU A 283 -20.02 19.86 -6.23
CA LEU A 283 -20.11 18.62 -6.99
C LEU A 283 -21.11 18.79 -8.15
N TRP A 284 -20.69 18.41 -9.35
CA TRP A 284 -21.57 18.38 -10.50
C TRP A 284 -22.41 17.10 -10.50
N ARG A 285 -23.70 17.23 -10.81
CA ARG A 285 -24.66 16.14 -10.95
C ARG A 285 -25.38 16.28 -12.29
N ALA A 286 -25.46 15.20 -13.05
CA ALA A 286 -26.32 15.09 -14.22
C ALA A 286 -27.49 14.17 -13.91
N THR A 287 -28.69 14.73 -13.90
CA THR A 287 -29.92 14.00 -13.67
C THR A 287 -30.52 13.56 -15.00
N PHE A 288 -30.77 12.26 -15.14
CA PHE A 288 -31.40 11.64 -16.29
C PHE A 288 -32.76 11.05 -15.93
N GLY A 289 -33.58 10.77 -16.94
CA GLY A 289 -34.82 10.00 -16.77
C GLY A 289 -34.54 8.55 -16.40
N SER A 290 -35.52 7.88 -15.78
CA SER A 290 -35.39 6.48 -15.32
C SER A 290 -35.04 5.50 -16.45
N SER A 291 -35.52 5.77 -17.67
CA SER A 291 -35.22 4.99 -18.88
C SER A 291 -33.74 4.99 -19.27
N THR A 292 -32.92 5.91 -18.75
CA THR A 292 -31.46 5.92 -18.97
C THR A 292 -30.74 4.82 -18.17
N PHE A 293 -31.36 4.26 -17.13
CA PHE A 293 -30.77 3.23 -16.25
C PHE A 293 -31.42 1.84 -16.42
N SER A 294 -31.83 1.51 -17.65
CA SER A 294 -32.52 0.25 -17.97
C SER A 294 -31.60 -0.90 -18.42
N GLY A 295 -30.28 -0.74 -18.35
CA GLY A 295 -29.32 -1.71 -18.87
C GLY A 295 -28.97 -1.53 -20.37
N PRO A 296 -28.04 -2.34 -20.92
CA PRO A 296 -27.50 -2.15 -22.27
C PRO A 296 -28.60 -2.06 -23.34
N PRO A 297 -28.51 -1.12 -24.31
CA PRO A 297 -27.38 -0.22 -24.60
C PRO A 297 -27.32 1.05 -23.72
N ARG A 298 -28.20 1.18 -22.72
CA ARG A 298 -28.21 2.27 -21.74
C ARG A 298 -27.31 1.95 -20.55
N LEU A 299 -27.31 2.80 -19.53
CA LEU A 299 -26.52 2.58 -18.32
C LEU A 299 -27.12 1.41 -17.51
N PRO A 300 -26.27 0.53 -16.94
CA PRO A 300 -26.74 -0.43 -15.95
C PRO A 300 -27.15 0.30 -14.66
N LEU A 301 -28.05 -0.31 -13.90
CA LEU A 301 -28.59 0.29 -12.68
C LEU A 301 -27.49 0.54 -11.63
N SER A 302 -26.44 -0.29 -11.61
CA SER A 302 -25.24 -0.11 -10.78
C SER A 302 -24.50 1.21 -10.99
N ARG A 303 -24.72 1.91 -12.12
CA ARG A 303 -24.13 3.24 -12.39
C ARG A 303 -24.93 4.39 -11.80
N LEU A 304 -26.14 4.17 -11.31
CA LEU A 304 -26.91 5.19 -10.61
C LEU A 304 -26.19 5.62 -9.32
N GLY A 305 -26.00 6.92 -9.15
CA GLY A 305 -25.23 7.52 -8.05
C GLY A 305 -23.71 7.41 -8.18
N SER A 306 -23.20 6.71 -9.20
CA SER A 306 -21.77 6.60 -9.49
C SER A 306 -21.22 7.83 -10.21
N PHE A 307 -19.91 7.87 -10.42
CA PHE A 307 -19.24 8.98 -11.09
C PHE A 307 -18.83 8.65 -12.53
N GLN A 308 -18.86 9.70 -13.36
CA GLN A 308 -18.23 9.75 -14.66
C GLN A 308 -16.98 10.62 -14.58
N LEU A 309 -15.83 10.09 -14.98
CA LEU A 309 -14.58 10.84 -15.09
C LEU A 309 -14.42 11.37 -16.52
N TYR A 310 -13.98 12.63 -16.67
CA TYR A 310 -13.65 13.23 -17.95
C TYR A 310 -12.70 14.41 -17.78
N ARG A 311 -11.54 14.40 -18.45
CA ARG A 311 -10.51 15.47 -18.39
C ARG A 311 -10.24 15.97 -16.95
N HIS A 312 -9.86 15.05 -16.07
CA HIS A 312 -9.64 15.28 -14.63
C HIS A 312 -10.85 15.69 -13.80
N HIS A 313 -12.00 15.98 -14.40
CA HIS A 313 -13.21 16.31 -13.66
C HIS A 313 -14.07 15.07 -13.45
N PHE A 314 -14.97 15.14 -12.48
CA PHE A 314 -15.98 14.12 -12.28
C PHE A 314 -17.38 14.70 -12.09
N LEU A 315 -18.36 13.91 -12.52
CA LEU A 315 -19.79 14.21 -12.56
C LEU A 315 -20.55 13.04 -11.97
N GLN A 316 -21.45 13.29 -11.02
CA GLN A 316 -22.34 12.27 -10.48
C GLN A 316 -23.47 11.98 -11.47
N LEU A 317 -23.71 10.71 -11.76
CA LEU A 317 -24.83 10.24 -12.58
C LEU A 317 -26.05 10.01 -11.68
N TRP A 318 -27.18 10.61 -12.01
CA TRP A 318 -28.33 10.65 -11.10
C TRP A 318 -29.68 10.43 -11.81
N CYS A 319 -30.69 10.08 -11.01
CA CYS A 319 -32.09 10.02 -11.39
C CYS A 319 -32.91 10.44 -10.16
N ASP A 320 -33.93 11.28 -10.35
CA ASP A 320 -34.80 11.75 -9.26
C ASP A 320 -35.86 10.70 -8.86
N ASP A 321 -35.90 9.53 -9.51
CA ASP A 321 -36.81 8.43 -9.17
C ASP A 321 -36.30 7.65 -7.94
N ASP A 322 -36.93 7.89 -6.78
CA ASP A 322 -36.65 7.23 -5.50
C ASP A 322 -36.76 5.71 -5.57
N SER A 323 -37.75 5.19 -6.32
CA SER A 323 -37.96 3.75 -6.46
C SER A 323 -36.82 3.10 -7.22
N LEU A 324 -36.32 3.78 -8.26
CA LEU A 324 -35.17 3.34 -9.02
C LEU A 324 -33.88 3.40 -8.20
N ARG A 325 -33.69 4.47 -7.41
CA ARG A 325 -32.56 4.60 -6.46
C ARG A 325 -32.57 3.51 -5.41
N LEU A 326 -33.71 3.21 -4.81
CA LEU A 326 -33.86 2.12 -3.85
C LEU A 326 -33.59 0.74 -4.50
N ARG A 327 -34.07 0.52 -5.73
CA ARG A 327 -33.75 -0.69 -6.49
C ARG A 327 -32.25 -0.81 -6.75
N ALA A 328 -31.57 0.28 -7.08
CA ALA A 328 -30.12 0.29 -7.28
C ALA A 328 -29.33 -0.07 -6.00
N VAL A 329 -29.78 0.42 -4.83
CA VAL A 329 -29.19 0.01 -3.54
C VAL A 329 -29.29 -1.50 -3.37
N LYS A 330 -30.49 -2.06 -3.57
CA LYS A 330 -30.75 -3.50 -3.40
C LYS A 330 -29.90 -4.34 -4.38
N GLU A 331 -29.84 -3.97 -5.65
CA GLU A 331 -29.04 -4.68 -6.66
C GLU A 331 -27.54 -4.65 -6.32
N ARG A 332 -27.00 -3.49 -5.92
CA ARG A 332 -25.59 -3.35 -5.53
C ARG A 332 -25.29 -4.09 -4.23
N ALA A 333 -26.22 -4.14 -3.28
CA ALA A 333 -26.08 -4.89 -2.03
C ALA A 333 -25.90 -6.40 -2.30
N LEU A 334 -26.64 -6.96 -3.26
CA LEU A 334 -26.46 -8.36 -3.69
C LEU A 334 -25.05 -8.61 -4.23
N GLY A 335 -24.51 -7.67 -5.03
CA GLY A 335 -23.14 -7.73 -5.49
C GLY A 335 -22.10 -7.62 -4.35
N MET A 336 -22.37 -6.78 -3.35
CA MET A 336 -21.49 -6.61 -2.19
C MET A 336 -21.40 -7.86 -1.30
N ALA A 337 -22.49 -8.61 -1.16
CA ALA A 337 -22.51 -9.86 -0.39
C ALA A 337 -21.50 -10.91 -0.88
N ARG A 338 -21.03 -10.80 -2.13
CA ARG A 338 -20.06 -11.71 -2.76
C ARG A 338 -18.60 -11.26 -2.56
N LEU A 339 -18.37 -10.08 -1.99
CA LEU A 339 -17.03 -9.57 -1.77
C LEU A 339 -16.37 -10.30 -0.62
N ARG A 340 -15.10 -10.72 -0.78
CA ARG A 340 -14.32 -11.44 0.25
C ARG A 340 -14.19 -10.70 1.59
N GLU A 341 -14.35 -9.39 1.57
CA GLU A 341 -14.30 -8.51 2.74
C GLU A 341 -15.61 -8.46 3.53
N VAL A 342 -16.72 -8.94 2.96
CA VAL A 342 -18.02 -8.98 3.61
C VAL A 342 -18.20 -10.39 4.15
N ARG A 343 -18.00 -10.54 5.47
CA ARG A 343 -18.06 -11.86 6.13
C ARG A 343 -19.30 -12.01 6.99
N THR A 344 -19.80 -10.90 7.51
CA THR A 344 -20.96 -10.89 8.41
C THR A 344 -22.15 -10.09 7.86
N GLN A 345 -23.33 -10.35 8.41
CA GLN A 345 -24.53 -9.55 8.15
C GLN A 345 -24.38 -8.09 8.59
N ALA A 346 -23.61 -7.85 9.67
CA ALA A 346 -23.31 -6.51 10.16
C ALA A 346 -22.42 -5.71 9.18
N ASP A 347 -21.43 -6.38 8.58
CA ASP A 347 -20.57 -5.78 7.55
C ASP A 347 -21.39 -5.33 6.35
N LEU A 348 -22.29 -6.20 5.87
CA LEU A 348 -23.15 -5.90 4.74
C LEU A 348 -24.12 -4.77 5.06
N SER A 349 -24.77 -4.80 6.24
CA SER A 349 -25.70 -3.76 6.68
C SER A 349 -25.05 -2.38 6.76
N THR A 350 -23.82 -2.31 7.26
CA THR A 350 -23.03 -1.06 7.31
C THR A 350 -22.78 -0.50 5.91
N ARG A 351 -22.42 -1.37 4.95
CA ARG A 351 -22.19 -0.98 3.55
C ARG A 351 -23.49 -0.57 2.85
N ILE A 352 -24.60 -1.25 3.13
CA ILE A 352 -25.93 -0.88 2.62
C ILE A 352 -26.33 0.51 3.13
N ALA A 353 -26.14 0.78 4.43
CA ALA A 353 -26.46 2.09 5.01
C ALA A 353 -25.65 3.22 4.35
N ALA A 354 -24.34 3.01 4.15
CA ALA A 354 -23.49 3.96 3.45
C ALA A 354 -23.97 4.21 2.01
N LEU A 355 -24.31 3.14 1.27
CA LEU A 355 -24.80 3.23 -0.10
C LEU A 355 -26.19 3.91 -0.20
N ALA A 356 -27.10 3.61 0.73
CA ALA A 356 -28.41 4.23 0.80
C ALA A 356 -28.31 5.74 1.09
N GLY A 357 -27.39 6.12 1.99
CA GLY A 357 -27.03 7.52 2.22
C GLY A 357 -26.49 8.21 0.97
N GLN A 358 -25.58 7.56 0.22
CA GLN A 358 -25.06 8.08 -1.05
C GLN A 358 -26.16 8.27 -2.11
N LEU A 359 -27.14 7.37 -2.14
CA LEU A 359 -28.27 7.41 -3.06
C LEU A 359 -29.47 8.20 -2.51
N GLU A 360 -29.35 8.83 -1.35
CA GLU A 360 -30.38 9.67 -0.73
C GLU A 360 -31.76 8.94 -0.66
N VAL A 361 -31.75 7.67 -0.23
CA VAL A 361 -32.96 6.84 -0.02
C VAL A 361 -32.95 6.19 1.36
N PRO A 362 -34.11 5.78 1.90
CA PRO A 362 -34.16 5.02 3.15
C PRO A 362 -33.33 3.74 3.07
N THR A 363 -32.60 3.43 4.14
CA THR A 363 -31.77 2.21 4.22
C THR A 363 -32.66 0.96 4.16
N PRO A 364 -32.55 0.12 3.12
CA PRO A 364 -33.28 -1.14 3.09
C PRO A 364 -32.72 -2.12 4.12
N THR A 365 -33.59 -2.93 4.70
CA THR A 365 -33.18 -4.01 5.59
C THR A 365 -32.56 -5.18 4.80
N LEU A 366 -31.86 -6.10 5.48
CA LEU A 366 -31.41 -7.34 4.82
C LEU A 366 -32.59 -8.18 4.31
N ALA A 367 -33.74 -8.15 4.99
CA ALA A 367 -34.97 -8.78 4.51
C ALA A 367 -35.45 -8.17 3.19
N ASP A 368 -35.38 -6.84 3.05
CA ASP A 368 -35.73 -6.15 1.79
C ASP A 368 -34.82 -6.53 0.63
N VAL A 369 -33.53 -6.75 0.90
CA VAL A 369 -32.53 -7.20 -0.08
C VAL A 369 -32.76 -8.66 -0.45
N ARG A 370 -33.04 -9.53 0.53
CA ARG A 370 -33.40 -10.94 0.29
C ARG A 370 -34.65 -11.06 -0.59
N SER A 371 -35.74 -10.38 -0.22
CA SER A 371 -36.98 -10.36 -1.00
C SER A 371 -36.81 -9.77 -2.40
N HIS A 372 -35.77 -8.96 -2.63
CA HIS A 372 -35.42 -8.49 -3.96
C HIS A 372 -34.74 -9.60 -4.79
N ALA A 373 -33.79 -10.34 -4.21
CA ALA A 373 -33.14 -11.47 -4.86
C ALA A 373 -34.11 -12.62 -5.19
N GLU A 374 -35.06 -12.91 -4.29
CA GLU A 374 -36.12 -13.91 -4.52
C GLU A 374 -36.99 -13.54 -5.73
N ARG A 375 -37.45 -12.28 -5.80
CA ARG A 375 -38.22 -11.77 -6.95
C ARG A 375 -37.41 -11.79 -8.25
N GLY A 376 -36.10 -11.56 -8.15
CA GLY A 376 -35.16 -11.64 -9.28
C GLY A 376 -34.71 -13.05 -9.65
N ARG A 377 -35.15 -14.09 -8.92
CA ARG A 377 -34.73 -15.50 -9.10
C ARG A 377 -33.19 -15.67 -9.15
N SER A 378 -32.49 -14.98 -8.27
CA SER A 378 -31.03 -15.04 -8.17
C SER A 378 -30.57 -15.99 -7.05
N ASP A 379 -30.64 -17.29 -7.30
CA ASP A 379 -30.34 -18.33 -6.30
C ASP A 379 -28.90 -18.24 -5.78
N GLU A 380 -27.94 -17.85 -6.63
CA GLU A 380 -26.54 -17.62 -6.23
C GLU A 380 -26.41 -16.47 -5.23
N HIS A 381 -27.14 -15.37 -5.43
CA HIS A 381 -27.10 -14.23 -4.51
C HIS A 381 -27.76 -14.58 -3.16
N LEU A 382 -28.80 -15.40 -3.17
CA LEU A 382 -29.45 -15.88 -1.93
C LEU A 382 -28.52 -16.78 -1.13
N ALA A 383 -27.83 -17.73 -1.79
CA ALA A 383 -26.87 -18.60 -1.12
C ALA A 383 -25.74 -17.82 -0.43
N HIS A 384 -25.23 -16.76 -1.07
CA HIS A 384 -24.21 -15.90 -0.46
C HIS A 384 -24.73 -15.07 0.71
N LEU A 385 -25.95 -14.53 0.62
CA LEU A 385 -26.56 -13.82 1.74
C LEU A 385 -26.78 -14.74 2.95
N ASP A 386 -27.21 -15.98 2.72
CA ASP A 386 -27.49 -16.97 3.75
C ASP A 386 -26.22 -17.53 4.40
N ALA A 387 -25.08 -17.42 3.71
CA ALA A 387 -23.77 -17.84 4.20
C ALA A 387 -23.06 -16.77 5.05
N LEU A 388 -23.61 -15.56 5.17
CA LEU A 388 -23.07 -14.53 6.06
C LEU A 388 -23.42 -14.86 7.51
N GLU A 389 -22.38 -14.97 8.36
CA GLU A 389 -22.49 -15.10 9.82
C GLU A 389 -23.11 -13.85 10.45
#